data_AF-A0A5B0DY61-F1
#
_entry.id   AF-A0A5B0DY61-F1
#
_cell.length_a   1.000
_cell.length_b   1.000
_cell.length_c   1.000
_cell.angle_alpha   90.00
_cell.angle_beta   90.00
_cell.angle_gamma   90.00
#
_symmetry.space_group_name_H-M   'P 1'
#
loop_
_entity.id
_entity.type
_entity.pdbx_description
1 polymer ?
#
loop_
_entity_poly.entity_id
_entity_poly.type
_entity_poly.pdbx_seq_one_letter_code
_entity_poly.pdbx_strand_id
1 'polypeptide(L)' 'MANVKNGTDRPLALPTGGIIPAGRAVKVKNWDTLKSHPTIKGWLAAKAVEVEVERFTPETKIERPRKGS' A
#
# COMPACT_ATOMS: atom_id res chain seq x y z
N MET A 1 -1.66 -8.37 -3.41
CA MET A 1 -1.87 -7.40 -4.51
C MET A 1 -2.58 -6.19 -3.93
N ALA A 2 -2.32 -4.97 -4.40
CA ALA A 2 -3.06 -3.79 -3.94
C ALA A 2 -3.49 -2.93 -5.13
N ASN A 3 -4.62 -2.25 -4.98
CA ASN A 3 -5.05 -1.22 -5.91
C ASN A 3 -4.50 0.12 -5.43
N VAL A 4 -3.67 0.76 -6.25
CA VAL A 4 -3.00 2.02 -5.92
C VAL A 4 -3.57 3.11 -6.80
N LYS A 5 -4.32 4.01 -6.21
CA LYS A 5 -4.91 5.17 -6.87
C LYS A 5 -4.05 6.39 -6.67
N ASN A 6 -3.71 7.06 -7.76
CA ASN A 6 -3.01 8.33 -7.72
C ASN A 6 -4.01 9.45 -7.37
N GLY A 7 -3.80 10.08 -6.22
CA GLY A 7 -4.58 11.24 -5.77
C GLY A 7 -3.98 12.57 -6.20
N THR A 8 -2.85 12.55 -6.91
CA THR A 8 -2.19 13.76 -7.43
C THR A 8 -2.51 14.01 -8.89
N ASP A 9 -2.29 15.26 -9.30
CA ASP A 9 -2.46 15.75 -10.68
C ASP A 9 -1.31 15.33 -11.62
N ARG A 10 -0.26 14.70 -11.09
CA ARG A 10 0.92 14.27 -11.86
C ARG A 10 1.05 12.75 -11.89
N PRO A 11 1.58 12.18 -12.98
CA PRO A 11 1.89 10.76 -13.03
C PRO A 11 2.95 10.39 -12.00
N LEU A 12 2.71 9.33 -11.24
CA LEU A 12 3.65 8.82 -10.24
C LEU A 12 4.40 7.61 -10.79
N ALA A 13 5.73 7.72 -10.86
CA ALA A 13 6.59 6.65 -11.34
C ALA A 13 6.90 5.66 -10.21
N LEU A 14 6.41 4.43 -10.35
CA LEU A 14 6.72 3.34 -9.44
C LEU A 14 8.21 2.98 -9.52
N PRO A 15 8.84 2.65 -8.37
CA PRO A 15 10.23 2.19 -8.34
C PRO A 15 10.51 0.97 -9.23
N THR A 16 9.47 0.18 -9.53
CA THR A 16 9.54 -1.00 -10.39
C THR A 16 9.46 -0.68 -11.88
N GLY A 17 9.46 0.60 -12.27
CA GLY A 17 9.39 1.04 -13.68
C GLY A 17 7.97 1.18 -14.24
N GLY A 18 6.92 0.98 -13.42
CA GLY A 18 5.54 1.27 -13.81
C GLY A 18 5.20 2.76 -13.63
N ILE A 19 4.19 3.27 -14.33
CA ILE A 19 3.68 4.62 -14.11
C ILE A 19 2.21 4.54 -13.69
N ILE A 20 1.85 5.25 -12.63
CA ILE A 20 0.48 5.43 -12.18
C ILE A 20 0.00 6.80 -12.69
N PRO A 21 -0.80 6.85 -13.76
CA PRO A 21 -1.31 8.11 -14.29
C PRO A 21 -2.13 8.87 -13.25
N ALA A 22 -2.13 10.20 -13.35
CA ALA A 22 -2.86 11.10 -12.46
C ALA A 22 -4.35 10.73 -12.38
N GLY A 23 -4.92 10.74 -11.18
CA GLY A 23 -6.33 10.42 -10.94
C GLY A 23 -6.76 8.97 -11.22
N ARG A 24 -5.86 8.08 -11.69
CA ARG A 24 -6.20 6.68 -11.98
C ARG A 24 -5.68 5.73 -10.92
N ALA A 25 -6.40 4.62 -10.80
CA ALA A 25 -5.98 3.44 -10.05
C ALA A 25 -5.25 2.43 -10.94
N VAL A 26 -4.18 1.87 -10.40
CA VAL A 26 -3.39 0.83 -11.04
C VAL A 26 -3.20 -0.33 -10.06
N LYS A 27 -3.40 -1.54 -10.56
CA LYS A 27 -3.31 -2.75 -9.74
C LYS A 27 -1.84 -3.19 -9.66
N VAL A 28 -1.26 -3.09 -8.47
CA VAL A 28 0.14 -3.42 -8.22
C VAL A 28 0.24 -4.79 -7.55
N LYS A 29 0.75 -5.79 -8.29
CA LYS A 29 0.95 -7.16 -7.76
C LYS A 29 1.93 -7.16 -6.58
N ASN A 30 3.08 -6.52 -6.75
CA ASN A 30 4.20 -6.53 -5.80
C ASN A 30 4.14 -5.41 -4.74
N TRP A 31 2.93 -5.02 -4.34
CA TRP A 31 2.73 -3.90 -3.43
C TRP A 31 3.37 -4.12 -2.05
N ASP A 32 3.39 -5.36 -1.57
CA ASP A 32 3.93 -5.67 -0.23
C ASP A 32 5.42 -5.34 -0.11
N THR A 33 6.19 -5.58 -1.18
CA THR A 33 7.60 -5.19 -1.27
C THR A 33 7.74 -3.68 -1.45
N LEU A 34 6.90 -3.09 -2.30
CA LEU A 34 6.94 -1.67 -2.64
C LEU A 34 6.56 -0.75 -1.47
N LYS A 35 5.63 -1.15 -0.59
CA LYS A 35 5.23 -0.35 0.58
C LYS A 35 6.39 -0.06 1.54
N SER A 36 7.44 -0.88 1.51
CA SER A 36 8.65 -0.67 2.34
C SER A 36 9.61 0.37 1.73
N HIS A 37 9.48 0.64 0.43
CA HIS A 37 10.35 1.56 -0.31
C HIS A 37 10.18 3.00 0.16
N PRO A 38 11.27 3.78 0.34
CA PRO A 38 11.21 5.15 0.85
C PRO A 38 10.33 6.08 0.00
N THR A 39 10.37 5.93 -1.33
CA THR A 39 9.51 6.70 -2.26
C THR A 39 8.02 6.48 -2.00
N ILE A 40 7.61 5.23 -1.84
CA ILE A 40 6.20 4.88 -1.60
C ILE A 40 5.76 5.34 -0.22
N LYS A 41 6.63 5.22 0.79
CA LYS A 41 6.40 5.80 2.14
C LYS A 41 6.21 7.31 2.07
N GLY A 42 6.99 8.02 1.25
CA GLY A 42 6.83 9.44 1.01
C GLY A 42 5.47 9.78 0.40
N TRP A 43 4.99 9.00 -0.58
CA TRP A 43 3.67 9.19 -1.17
C TRP A 43 2.53 8.94 -0.19
N LEU A 44 2.65 7.91 0.65
CA LEU A 44 1.69 7.62 1.72
C LEU A 44 1.65 8.74 2.76
N ALA A 45 2.82 9.24 3.18
CA ALA A 45 2.92 10.35 4.12
C ALA A 45 2.35 11.65 3.55
N ALA A 46 2.56 11.91 2.25
CA ALA A 46 2.02 13.07 1.54
C ALA A 46 0.55 12.91 1.12
N LYS A 47 -0.10 11.77 1.40
CA LYS A 47 -1.43 11.41 0.88
C LYS A 47 -1.54 11.55 -0.64
N ALA A 48 -0.44 11.37 -1.35
CA ALA A 48 -0.37 11.45 -2.81
C ALA A 48 -1.00 10.21 -3.48
N VAL A 49 -1.08 9.09 -2.77
CA VAL A 49 -1.69 7.84 -3.25
C VAL A 49 -2.69 7.29 -2.24
N GLU A 50 -3.85 6.87 -2.75
CA GLU A 50 -4.81 6.07 -2.00
C GLU A 50 -4.56 4.60 -2.31
N VAL A 51 -4.41 3.77 -1.28
CA VAL A 51 -4.01 2.37 -1.44
C VAL A 51 -5.07 1.50 -0.82
N GLU A 52 -5.84 0.84 -1.67
CA GLU A 52 -6.73 -0.24 -1.27
C GLU A 52 -5.95 -1.54 -1.37
N VAL A 53 -5.30 -1.89 -0.26
CA VAL A 53 -4.76 -3.23 -0.11
C VAL A 53 -5.96 -4.14 0.08
N GLU A 54 -6.14 -5.10 -0.82
CA GLU A 54 -6.98 -6.26 -0.59
C GLU A 54 -6.29 -7.04 0.54
N ARG A 55 -6.47 -6.58 1.78
CA ARG A 55 -5.97 -7.25 2.97
C ARG A 55 -6.78 -8.53 3.04
N PHE A 56 -6.16 -9.64 2.65
CA PHE A 56 -6.31 -10.82 3.48
C PHE A 56 -5.82 -10.37 4.86
N THR A 57 -6.74 -10.09 5.77
CA THR A 57 -6.43 -10.04 7.19
C THR A 57 -6.10 -11.49 7.57
N PRO A 58 -4.84 -11.87 7.86
CA PRO A 58 -4.70 -12.68 9.03
C PRO A 58 -5.12 -11.74 10.16
N GLU A 59 -6.38 -11.82 10.57
CA GLU A 59 -6.68 -11.66 11.99
C GLU A 59 -5.82 -12.73 12.68
N THR A 60 -4.57 -12.39 12.91
CA THR A 60 -3.72 -13.07 13.85
C THR A 60 -4.36 -12.77 15.19
N LYS A 61 -5.32 -13.63 15.50
CA LYS A 61 -5.76 -14.02 16.82
C LYS A 61 -4.50 -14.41 17.60
N ILE A 62 -3.78 -13.42 18.14
CA ILE A 62 -2.90 -13.67 19.28
C ILE A 62 -3.80 -13.63 20.49
N GLU A 63 -4.55 -14.72 20.63
CA GLU A 63 -5.06 -15.18 21.91
C GLU A 63 -3.82 -15.31 22.81
N ARG A 64 -3.56 -14.27 23.62
CA ARG A 64 -2.64 -14.43 24.75
C ARG A 64 -3.44 -15.16 25.82
N PRO A 65 -3.10 -16.39 26.24
CA PRO A 65 -3.72 -16.98 27.40
C PRO A 65 -3.23 -16.19 28.63
N ARG A 66 -4.12 -15.44 29.28
CA ARG A 66 -3.83 -14.99 30.66
C ARG A 66 -4.09 -16.16 31.61
N LYS A 67 -2.98 -16.80 31.96
CA LYS A 67 -2.75 -17.74 33.05
C LYS A 67 -3.10 -17.14 34.42
N GLY A 68 -3.77 -17.91 35.28
CA GLY A 68 -3.86 -17.74 36.75
C GLY A 68 -4.76 -16.58 37.22
N SER A 69 -5.48 -16.67 38.33
CA SER A 69 -5.19 -17.40 39.57
C SER A 69 -6.47 -17.71 40.35
#